data_AF-A0A961CFI0-F1
#
_entry.id   AF-A0A961CFI0-F1
#
_cell.length_a   1.000
_cell.length_b   1.000
_cell.length_c   1.000
_cell.angle_alpha   90.00
_cell.angle_beta   90.00
_cell.angle_gamma   90.00
#
_symmetry.space_group_name_H-M   'P 1'
#
loop_
_entity.id
_entity.type
_entity.pdbx_description
1 polymer ?
#
loop_
_entity_poly.entity_id
_entity_poly.type
_entity_poly.pdbx_seq_one_letter_code
_entity_poly.pdbx_strand_id
1 'polypeptide(L)' 'QAGAFVPHAEALVSSGRPVCALCGRPMDPSGHVCPRKNGHGAH' A
#
# COMPACT_ATOMS: atom_id res chain seq x y z
N GLN A 1 -13.43 23.16 14.58
CA GLN A 1 -12.74 21.85 14.65
C GLN A 1 -12.44 21.39 13.23
N ALA A 2 -11.21 21.60 12.75
CA ALA A 2 -10.76 21.17 11.41
C ALA A 2 -9.22 21.11 11.34
N GLY A 3 -8.53 21.99 12.07
CA GLY A 3 -7.06 22.05 12.09
C GLY A 3 -6.36 20.79 12.62
N ALA A 4 -7.00 20.01 13.51
CA ALA A 4 -6.44 18.74 14.01
C ALA A 4 -6.73 17.55 13.08
N PHE A 5 -7.69 17.67 12.17
CA PHE A 5 -8.06 16.59 11.24
C PHE A 5 -7.05 16.47 10.09
N VAL A 6 -6.59 17.61 9.57
CA VAL A 6 -5.61 17.67 8.46
C VAL A 6 -4.34 16.87 8.75
N PRO A 7 -3.58 17.10 9.85
CA PRO A 7 -2.37 16.33 10.12
C PRO A 7 -2.65 14.85 10.38
N HIS A 8 -3.82 14.51 10.91
CA HIS A 8 -4.21 13.11 11.14
C HIS A 8 -4.51 12.37 9.82
N ALA A 9 -5.20 13.03 8.89
CA ALA A 9 -5.49 12.48 7.57
C ALA A 9 -4.19 12.29 6.75
N GLU A 10 -3.27 13.25 6.79
CA GLU A 10 -1.95 13.17 6.13
C GLU A 10 -1.13 11.96 6.66
N ALA A 11 -1.14 11.76 7.98
CA ALA A 11 -0.45 10.64 8.61
C ALA A 11 -1.04 9.28 8.19
N LEU A 12 -2.37 9.18 8.07
CA LEU A 12 -3.05 7.98 7.63
C LEU A 12 -2.75 7.63 6.16
N VAL A 13 -2.81 8.63 5.26
CA VAL A 13 -2.50 8.45 3.84
C VAL A 13 -1.04 8.05 3.64
N SER A 14 -0.12 8.68 4.39
CA SER A 14 1.32 8.37 4.35
C SER A 14 1.64 7.00 4.96
N SER A 15 0.77 6.47 5.82
CA SER A 15 0.88 5.10 6.38
C SER A 15 0.33 4.03 5.43
N GLY A 16 -0.16 4.42 4.25
CA GLY A 16 -0.66 3.50 3.24
C GLY A 16 0.42 2.51 2.81
N ARG A 17 0.03 1.24 2.60
CA ARG A 17 0.96 0.20 2.12
C ARG A 17 1.34 0.48 0.67
N PRO A 18 2.59 0.23 0.26
CA PRO A 18 2.99 0.40 -1.13
C PRO A 18 2.14 -0.50 -2.04
N VAL A 19 1.72 0.03 -3.19
CA VAL A 19 0.94 -0.72 -4.18
C VAL A 19 1.87 -1.39 -5.18
N CYS A 20 1.52 -2.60 -5.60
CA CYS A 20 2.27 -3.33 -6.61
C CYS A 20 2.17 -2.61 -7.96
N ALA A 21 3.31 -2.18 -8.53
CA ALA A 21 3.36 -1.52 -9.84
C ALA A 21 2.84 -2.39 -11.01
N LEU A 22 2.69 -3.70 -10.80
CA LEU A 22 2.19 -4.64 -11.81
C LEU A 22 0.68 -4.85 -11.73
N CYS A 23 0.11 -4.99 -10.53
CA CYS A 23 -1.31 -5.38 -10.36
C CYS A 23 -2.15 -4.36 -9.58
N GLY A 24 -1.56 -3.29 -9.04
CA GLY A 24 -2.25 -2.24 -8.29
C GLY A 24 -2.74 -2.64 -6.89
N ARG A 25 -2.47 -3.87 -6.44
CA ARG A 25 -2.90 -4.34 -5.12
C ARG A 25 -1.94 -3.87 -4.02
N PRO A 26 -2.43 -3.66 -2.79
CA PRO A 26 -1.57 -3.40 -1.64
C PRO A 26 -0.57 -4.55 -1.44
N MET A 27 0.70 -4.21 -1.26
CA MET A 27 1.75 -5.17 -0.91
C MET A 27 1.79 -5.35 0.60
N ASP A 28 2.02 -6.57 1.06
CA ASP A 28 2.28 -6.84 2.48
C ASP A 28 3.78 -6.63 2.78
N PRO A 29 4.17 -6.10 3.94
CA PRO A 29 5.58 -5.98 4.33
C PRO A 29 6.33 -7.32 4.34
N SER A 30 5.65 -8.45 4.49
CA SER A 30 6.26 -9.79 4.43
C SER A 30 6.51 -10.27 2.99
N GLY A 31 6.01 -9.53 1.99
CA GLY A 31 6.08 -9.86 0.57
C GLY A 31 4.71 -9.99 -0.09
N HIS A 32 4.67 -9.71 -1.38
CA HIS A 32 3.47 -9.70 -2.20
C HIS A 32 3.52 -10.78 -3.29
N VAL A 33 2.51 -11.66 -3.29
CA VAL A 33 2.32 -12.65 -4.37
C VAL A 33 1.47 -12.02 -5.47
N CYS A 34 2.11 -11.68 -6.59
CA CYS A 34 1.43 -11.01 -7.69
C CYS A 34 0.68 -12.02 -8.58
N PRO A 35 -0.65 -11.90 -8.73
CA PRO A 35 -1.40 -12.76 -9.66
C PRO A 35 -0.98 -12.52 -11.12
N ARG A 36 -0.49 -11.31 -11.46
CA ARG A 36 -0.02 -10.97 -12.81
C ARG A 36 1.31 -11.66 -13.17
N LYS A 37 2.07 -12.14 -12.17
CA LYS A 37 3.26 -12.97 -12.37
C LYS A 37 2.96 -14.47 -12.27
N ASN A 38 1.68 -14.88 -12.33
CA ASN A 38 1.24 -16.25 -12.06
C ASN A 38 1.74 -16.79 -10.69
N GLY A 39 2.01 -15.90 -9.73
CA GLY A 39 2.54 -16.28 -8.41
C GLY A 39 4.05 -16.51 -8.31
N HIS A 40 4.82 -16.42 -9.41
CA HIS A 40 6.25 -16.82 -9.43
C HIS A 40 7.26 -15.77 -8.92
N GLY A 41 6.82 -14.71 -8.24
CA GLY A 41 7.72 -13.68 -7.73
C GLY A 41 7.14 -12.92 -6.57
N ALA A 42 7.47 -13.39 -5.35
CA ALA A 42 7.32 -12.60 -4.15
C ALA A 42 8.23 -11.37 -4.26
N HIS A 43 7.67 -10.18 -4.06
CA HIS A 43 8.40 -8.92 -4.00
C HIS A 43 7.81 -8.01 -2.93
#